data_AF-A2EQC6-F1
#
_entry.id   AF-A2EQC6-F1
#
_cell.length_a   1.000
_cell.length_b   1.000
_cell.length_c   1.000
_cell.angle_alpha   90.00
_cell.angle_beta   90.00
_cell.angle_gamma   90.00
#
_symmetry.space_group_name_H-M   'P 1'
#
loop_
_entity.id
_entity.type
_entity.pdbx_description
1 polymer ?
#
loop_
_entity_poly.entity_id
_entity_poly.type
_entity_poly.pdbx_seq_one_letter_code
_entity_poly.pdbx_strand_id
1 'polypeptide(L)'
;MKCYFLLWLLWDLVSALKKYKINSEVALKPAPKEKLTDPCIICMNDIIEGVQLDCGDVFCYDCAKKWLSINPTCPICRAHVKTEMKMEFCDGFIPLSVLFCAF
;
A
#
# COMPACT_ATOMS: atom_id res chain seq x y z
N MET A 1 -24.67 -9.15 -25.22
CA MET A 1 -23.47 -9.89 -24.75
C MET A 1 -22.34 -9.00 -24.25
N LYS A 2 -22.10 -7.79 -24.82
CA LYS A 2 -21.08 -6.84 -24.34
C LYS A 2 -21.28 -6.33 -22.89
N CYS A 3 -22.52 -6.20 -22.42
CA CYS A 3 -22.79 -5.72 -21.06
C CYS A 3 -22.30 -6.68 -19.95
N TYR A 4 -22.31 -8.00 -20.20
CA TYR A 4 -21.80 -8.97 -19.21
C TYR A 4 -20.28 -8.86 -19.08
N PHE A 5 -19.57 -8.65 -20.20
CA PHE A 5 -18.13 -8.42 -20.22
C PHE A 5 -17.74 -7.10 -19.54
N LEU A 6 -18.51 -6.02 -19.74
CA LEU A 6 -18.29 -4.75 -19.06
C LEU A 6 -18.53 -4.86 -17.54
N LEU A 7 -19.57 -5.56 -17.12
CA LEU A 7 -19.83 -5.80 -15.69
C LEU A 7 -18.72 -6.64 -15.03
N TRP A 8 -18.20 -7.63 -15.74
CA TRP A 8 -17.06 -8.44 -15.29
C TRP A 8 -15.78 -7.61 -15.15
N LEU A 9 -15.44 -6.80 -16.16
CA LEU A 9 -14.28 -5.90 -16.11
C LEU A 9 -14.37 -4.85 -15.00
N LEU A 10 -15.57 -4.29 -14.76
CA LEU A 10 -15.78 -3.35 -13.66
C LEU A 10 -15.61 -4.04 -12.30
N TRP A 11 -16.08 -5.28 -12.16
CA TRP A 11 -15.89 -6.06 -10.93
C TRP A 11 -14.43 -6.41 -10.67
N ASP A 12 -13.67 -6.80 -11.71
CA ASP A 12 -12.24 -7.06 -11.62
C ASP A 12 -11.44 -5.79 -11.31
N LEU A 13 -11.77 -4.66 -11.94
CA LEU A 13 -11.15 -3.37 -11.65
C LEU A 13 -11.39 -2.97 -10.18
N VAL A 14 -12.63 -3.09 -9.70
CA VAL A 14 -12.97 -2.80 -8.30
C VAL A 14 -12.21 -3.73 -7.34
N SER A 15 -12.09 -5.02 -7.68
CA SER A 15 -11.39 -6.02 -6.87
C SER A 15 -9.88 -5.78 -6.83
N ALA A 16 -9.28 -5.41 -7.96
CA ALA A 16 -7.87 -5.03 -8.08
C ALA A 16 -7.57 -3.75 -7.28
N LEU A 17 -8.43 -2.72 -7.39
CA LEU A 17 -8.31 -1.49 -6.60
C LEU A 17 -8.45 -1.76 -5.09
N LYS A 18 -9.33 -2.68 -4.70
CA LYS A 18 -9.50 -3.09 -3.29
C LYS A 18 -8.26 -3.83 -2.78
N LYS A 19 -7.72 -4.77 -3.56
CA LYS A 19 -6.46 -5.47 -3.23
C LYS A 19 -5.26 -4.51 -3.19
N TYR A 20 -5.17 -3.54 -4.11
CA TYR A 20 -4.16 -2.49 -4.09
C TYR A 20 -4.22 -1.68 -2.79
N LYS A 21 -5.43 -1.27 -2.39
CA LYS A 21 -5.64 -0.54 -1.14
C LYS A 21 -5.22 -1.40 0.06
N ILE A 22 -5.64 -2.66 0.13
CA ILE A 22 -5.29 -3.56 1.24
C ILE A 22 -3.78 -3.84 1.28
N ASN A 23 -3.12 -4.12 0.16
CA ASN A 23 -1.66 -4.33 0.10
C ASN A 23 -0.87 -3.10 0.54
N SER A 24 -1.38 -1.88 0.27
CA SER A 24 -0.76 -0.65 0.75
C SER A 24 -0.80 -0.51 2.27
N GLU A 25 -1.77 -1.14 2.93
CA GLU A 25 -1.93 -1.11 4.40
C GLU A 25 -1.16 -2.25 5.08
N VAL A 26 -1.02 -3.41 4.41
CA VAL A 26 -0.36 -4.62 4.95
C VAL A 26 1.17 -4.48 5.08
N ALA A 27 1.82 -3.59 4.33
CA ALA A 27 3.26 -3.32 4.48
C ALA A 27 3.63 -2.70 5.84
N LEU A 28 2.64 -2.21 6.59
CA LEU A 28 2.82 -1.58 7.89
C LEU A 28 2.36 -2.54 8.98
N LYS A 29 3.32 -3.16 9.68
CA LYS A 29 3.01 -4.03 10.82
C LYS A 29 2.69 -3.15 12.04
N PRO A 30 1.64 -3.43 12.82
CA PRO A 30 1.38 -2.69 14.06
C PRO A 30 2.55 -2.89 15.03
N ALA A 31 3.02 -1.81 15.64
CA ALA A 31 4.12 -1.83 16.58
C ALA A 31 3.67 -2.34 17.96
N PRO A 32 4.51 -3.13 18.67
CA PRO A 32 4.27 -3.48 20.06
C PRO A 32 4.20 -2.22 20.95
N LYS A 33 3.30 -2.21 21.93
CA LYS A 33 3.08 -1.05 22.84
C LYS A 33 4.35 -0.55 23.54
N GLU A 34 5.28 -1.46 23.81
CA GLU A 34 6.56 -1.19 24.46
C GLU A 34 7.50 -0.30 23.63
N LYS A 35 7.30 -0.23 22.31
CA LYS A 35 8.12 0.58 21.40
C LYS A 35 7.53 1.95 21.04
N LEU A 36 6.37 2.31 21.62
CA LEU A 36 5.74 3.63 21.42
C LEU A 36 6.24 4.69 22.42
N THR A 37 7.34 4.42 23.13
CA THR A 37 7.92 5.34 24.12
C THR A 37 8.58 6.56 23.49
N ASP A 38 9.10 6.43 22.27
CA ASP A 38 9.76 7.53 21.56
C ASP A 38 8.77 8.32 20.70
N PRO A 39 8.93 9.65 20.58
CA PRO A 39 8.08 10.45 19.69
C PRO A 39 8.34 10.11 18.22
N CYS A 40 7.30 10.22 17.40
CA CYS A 40 7.42 10.03 15.95
C CYS A 40 8.31 11.11 15.33
N ILE A 41 9.43 10.77 14.70
CA ILE A 41 10.35 11.77 14.13
C ILE A 41 9.78 12.54 12.92
N ILE A 42 8.66 12.09 12.35
CA ILE A 42 8.02 12.76 11.19
C ILE A 42 7.12 13.90 11.67
N CYS A 43 6.30 13.67 12.70
CA CYS A 43 5.38 14.69 13.24
C CYS A 43 5.85 15.31 14.56
N MET A 44 6.92 14.79 15.16
CA MET A 44 7.49 15.19 16.45
C MET A 44 6.51 15.13 17.64
N ASN A 45 5.46 14.32 17.50
CA ASN A 45 4.43 14.09 18.53
C ASN A 45 4.44 12.62 18.98
N ASP A 46 3.68 12.33 20.03
CA ASP A 46 3.42 10.97 20.48
C ASP A 46 2.89 10.09 19.34
N ILE A 47 3.31 8.83 19.34
CA ILE A 47 2.95 7.88 18.30
C ILE A 47 1.48 7.46 18.49
N ILE A 48 0.64 7.77 17.51
CA ILE A 48 -0.76 7.33 17.43
C ILE A 48 -0.84 6.24 16.36
N GLU A 49 -1.38 5.07 16.71
CA GLU A 49 -1.43 3.89 15.83
C GLU A 49 -0.04 3.57 15.25
N GLY A 50 0.89 3.26 16.14
CA GLY A 50 2.28 3.00 15.78
C GLY A 50 2.42 1.81 14.85
N VAL A 51 3.20 2.01 13.79
CA VAL A 51 3.56 0.97 12.84
C VAL A 51 5.07 0.81 12.78
N GLN A 52 5.50 -0.43 12.75
CA GLN A 52 6.90 -0.83 12.64
C GLN A 52 7.20 -1.20 11.19
N LEU A 53 8.19 -0.53 10.60
CA LEU A 53 8.74 -0.91 9.30
C LEU A 53 9.61 -2.17 9.44
N ASP A 54 9.91 -2.85 8.33
CA ASP A 54 10.77 -4.07 8.36
C ASP A 54 12.18 -3.81 8.91
N CYS A 55 12.67 -2.57 8.86
CA CYS A 55 13.94 -2.17 9.48
C CYS A 55 13.89 -2.08 11.01
N GLY A 56 12.70 -2.09 11.61
CA GLY A 56 12.52 -2.03 13.07
C GLY A 56 12.07 -0.67 13.61
N ASP A 57 12.18 0.38 12.80
CA ASP A 57 11.81 1.75 13.17
C ASP A 57 10.28 1.91 13.26
N VAL A 58 9.81 2.69 14.24
CA VAL A 58 8.38 2.91 14.53
C VAL A 58 7.96 4.35 14.23
N PHE A 59 6.81 4.50 13.58
CA PHE A 59 6.21 5.80 13.25
C PHE A 59 4.69 5.73 13.40
N CYS A 60 3.99 6.87 13.35
CA CYS A 60 2.53 6.85 13.23
C CYS A 60 2.13 6.25 11.87
N TYR A 61 1.04 5.49 11.82
CA TYR A 61 0.50 4.91 10.58
C TYR A 61 0.36 5.96 9.45
N ASP A 62 -0.27 7.10 9.74
CA ASP A 62 -0.45 8.17 8.76
C ASP A 62 0.86 8.81 8.29
N CYS A 63 1.83 8.91 9.19
CA CYS A 63 3.13 9.50 8.87
C CYS A 63 3.94 8.56 7.96
N ALA A 64 3.99 7.28 8.31
CA ALA A 64 4.62 6.26 7.48
C ALA A 64 3.95 6.18 6.10
N LYS A 65 2.61 6.17 6.05
CA LYS A 65 1.84 6.13 4.80
C LYS A 65 2.14 7.30 3.88
N LYS A 66 2.13 8.54 4.41
CA LYS A 66 2.45 9.76 3.64
C LYS A 66 3.88 9.72 3.11
N TRP A 67 4.84 9.34 3.96
CA TRP A 67 6.24 9.28 3.56
C TRP A 67 6.49 8.25 2.47
N LEU A 68 6.02 7.01 2.67
CA LEU A 68 6.20 5.90 1.74
C LEU A 68 5.50 6.11 0.39
N SER A 69 4.47 6.95 0.35
CA SER A 69 3.81 7.33 -0.91
C SER A 69 4.70 8.18 -1.83
N ILE A 70 5.67 8.90 -1.26
CA ILE A 70 6.61 9.77 -1.98
C ILE A 70 7.97 9.09 -2.11
N ASN A 71 8.48 8.53 -1.01
CA ASN A 71 9.80 7.91 -0.92
C ASN A 71 9.69 6.52 -0.29
N PRO A 72 9.93 5.42 -1.03
CA PRO A 72 9.82 4.05 -0.52
C PRO A 72 11.04 3.63 0.34
N THR A 73 11.46 4.48 1.26
CA THR A 73 12.64 4.31 2.12
C THR A 73 12.33 4.77 3.54
N CYS A 74 12.91 4.12 4.55
CA CYS A 74 12.78 4.55 5.94
C CYS A 74 13.39 5.96 6.15
N PRO A 75 12.72 6.90 6.86
CA PRO A 75 13.27 8.22 7.17
C PRO A 75 14.53 8.19 8.07
N ILE A 76 14.69 7.15 8.90
CA ILE A 76 15.81 7.01 9.84
C ILE A 76 17.00 6.32 9.16
N CYS A 77 16.83 5.06 8.78
CA CYS A 77 17.93 4.23 8.28
C CYS A 77 18.08 4.22 6.76
N ARG A 78 17.17 4.87 6.02
CA ARG A 78 17.12 4.87 4.53
C ARG A 78 17.01 3.49 3.89
N ALA A 79 16.72 2.45 4.68
CA ALA A 79 16.46 1.13 4.16
C ALA A 79 15.23 1.15 3.24
N HIS A 80 15.30 0.46 2.11
CA HIS A 80 14.16 0.30 1.22
C HIS A 80 13.07 -0.53 1.89
N VAL A 81 11.86 0.02 1.91
CA VAL A 81 10.68 -0.73 2.36
C VAL A 81 10.21 -1.57 1.17
N LYS A 82 10.25 -2.90 1.33
CA LYS A 82 9.79 -3.83 0.29
C LYS A 82 8.25 -3.84 0.28
N THR A 83 7.65 -2.84 -0.34
CA THR A 83 6.23 -2.94 -0.70
C THR A 83 6.17 -3.85 -1.94
N GLU A 84 5.87 -5.14 -1.75
CA GLU A 84 5.61 -6.02 -2.90
C GLU A 84 4.32 -5.58 -3.60
N MET A 85 4.43 -4.59 -4.47
CA MET A 85 3.36 -4.12 -5.33
C MET A 85 3.45 -4.87 -6.66
N LYS A 86 3.07 -6.15 -6.64
CA LYS A 86 2.63 -6.81 -7.87
C LYS A 86 1.13 -6.58 -8.01
N MET A 87 0.75 -5.70 -8.93
CA MET A 87 -0.61 -5.68 -9.46
C MET A 87 -0.76 -6.87 -10.40
N GLU A 88 -1.02 -8.04 -9.83
CA GLU A 88 -1.53 -9.18 -10.59
C GLU A 88 -3.05 -8.99 -10.68
N PHE A 89 -3.51 -8.54 -11.86
CA PHE A 89 -4.89 -8.83 -12.27
C PHE A 89 -5.10 -10.34 -12.19
N CYS A 90 -6.32 -10.82 -11.98
CA CYS A 90 -6.58 -12.26 -11.79
C CYS A 90 -5.97 -13.13 -12.92
N ASP A 91 -5.65 -12.52 -14.08
CA ASP A 91 -5.06 -13.18 -15.24
C ASP A 91 -3.61 -12.72 -15.56
N GLY A 92 -3.01 -11.84 -14.75
CA GLY A 92 -1.61 -11.38 -14.91
C GLY A 92 -1.30 -10.54 -16.17
N PHE A 93 -2.27 -10.32 -17.06
CA PHE A 93 -2.13 -9.53 -18.29
C PHE A 93 -3.47 -8.86 -18.60
N ILE A 94 -3.51 -7.53 -18.74
CA ILE A 94 -4.59 -6.89 -19.51
C ILE A 94 -4.11 -6.88 -20.95
N PRO A 95 -4.60 -7.76 -21.83
CA PRO A 95 -4.18 -7.74 -23.22
C PRO A 95 -4.58 -6.40 -23.84
N LEU A 96 -3.72 -5.83 -24.69
CA LEU A 96 -3.97 -4.58 -25.42
C LEU A 96 -5.33 -4.58 -26.13
N SER A 97 -5.88 -5.76 -26.46
CA SER A 97 -7.22 -5.92 -27.02
C SER A 97 -8.33 -5.30 -26.17
N VAL A 98 -8.19 -5.23 -24.84
CA VAL A 98 -9.16 -4.59 -23.94
C VAL A 98 -9.12 -3.05 -24.08
N LEU A 99 -7.96 -2.46 -24.36
CA LEU A 99 -7.84 -1.02 -24.68
C LEU A 99 -8.53 -0.67 -26.01
N PHE A 100 -8.48 -1.59 -26.98
CA PHE A 100 -9.12 -1.42 -28.29
C PHE A 100 -10.62 -1.75 -28.30
N CYS A 101 -11.16 -2.37 -27.25
CA CYS A 101 -12.61 -2.64 -27.12
C CYS A 101 -13.42 -1.44 -26.60
N ALA A 102 -12.74 -0.33 -26.24
CA ALA A 102 -13.36 0.93 -25.82
C ALA A 102 -13.59 1.93 -26.98
N PHE A 103 -13.23 1.55 -28.22
CA PHE A 103 -13.51 2.30 -29.45
C PHE A 103 -14.40 1.48 -30.41
#